data_AF-A0A822BMX2-F1
#
_entry.id   AF-A0A822BMX2-F1
#
_cell.length_a   1.000
_cell.length_b   1.000
_cell.length_c   1.000
_cell.angle_alpha   90.00
_cell.angle_beta   90.00
_cell.angle_gamma   90.00
#
_symmetry.space_group_name_H-M   'P 1'
#
loop_
_entity.id
_entity.type
_entity.pdbx_description
1 polymer ?
#
loop_
_entity_poly.entity_id
_entity_poly.type
_entity_poly.pdbx_seq_one_letter_code
_entity_poly.pdbx_strand_id
1 'polypeptide(L)' 'RLFDQPSMQTQTPEPISTHQSMITQIVPYQSDHSNLVKISSADLFGQVVIWNLAGR' A
#
# COMPACT_ATOMS: atom_id res chain seq x y z
N ARG A 1 42.54 20.56 -15.59
CA ARG A 1 41.38 20.78 -14.68
C ARG A 1 40.45 19.62 -14.94
N LEU A 2 40.41 18.64 -14.04
CA LEU A 2 39.51 17.48 -14.17
C LEU A 2 38.08 18.02 -14.09
N PHE A 3 37.19 17.47 -14.92
CA PHE A 3 35.78 17.79 -14.88
C PHE A 3 35.18 17.13 -13.63
N ASP A 4 34.70 17.94 -12.69
CA ASP A 4 33.89 17.48 -11.57
C ASP A 4 32.56 16.98 -12.15
N GLN A 5 32.45 15.67 -12.34
CA GLN A 5 31.23 15.04 -12.83
C GLN A 5 30.19 15.10 -11.69
N PRO A 6 29.02 15.74 -11.88
CA PRO A 6 28.00 15.76 -10.84
C PRO A 6 27.47 14.35 -10.64
N SER A 7 27.63 13.81 -9.44
CA SER A 7 27.04 12.55 -9.03
C SER A 7 25.52 12.69 -9.00
N MET A 8 24.82 12.06 -9.93
CA MET A 8 23.38 11.92 -9.84
C MET A 8 23.06 10.98 -8.67
N GLN A 9 22.60 11.54 -7.55
CA GLN A 9 22.03 10.74 -6.48
C GLN A 9 20.67 10.19 -6.94
N THR A 10 20.60 8.89 -7.16
CA THR A 10 19.32 8.19 -7.34
C THR A 10 18.58 8.18 -6.00
N GLN A 11 17.59 9.04 -5.83
CA GLN A 11 16.65 8.92 -4.72
C GLN A 11 15.86 7.62 -4.90
N THR A 12 15.85 6.79 -3.86
CA THR A 12 14.96 5.62 -3.84
C THR A 12 13.54 6.15 -3.67
N PRO A 13 12.60 5.85 -4.58
CA PRO A 13 11.23 6.32 -4.44
C PRO A 13 10.63 5.76 -3.14
N GLU A 14 9.99 6.63 -2.37
CA GLU A 14 9.25 6.17 -1.19
C GLU A 14 8.10 5.26 -1.61
N PRO A 15 7.81 4.19 -0.85
CA PRO A 15 6.67 3.35 -1.12
C PRO A 15 5.38 4.18 -0.99
N ILE A 16 4.58 4.20 -2.05
CA ILE A 16 3.27 4.85 -2.04
C ILE A 16 2.33 4.02 -1.16
N SER A 17 1.86 4.58 -0.05
CA SER A 17 0.88 3.96 0.84
C SER A 17 -0.50 4.61 0.66
N THR A 18 -1.55 3.80 0.63
CA THR A 18 -2.94 4.31 0.63
C THR A 18 -3.36 4.81 2.01
N HIS A 19 -2.91 4.16 3.08
CA HIS A 19 -3.10 4.63 4.45
C HIS A 19 -2.01 5.62 4.82
N GLN A 20 -2.39 6.75 5.42
CA GLN A 20 -1.47 7.75 5.93
C GLN A 20 -1.12 7.54 7.41
N SER A 21 -1.69 6.49 8.03
CA SER A 21 -1.40 6.10 9.40
C SER A 21 -1.33 4.58 9.54
N MET A 22 -1.02 4.10 10.75
CA MET A 22 -0.89 2.67 11.01
C MET A 22 -2.22 1.95 10.84
N ILE A 23 -2.22 0.86 10.07
CA ILE A 23 -3.36 -0.05 9.94
C ILE A 23 -3.57 -0.76 11.28
N THR A 24 -4.78 -0.67 11.83
CA THR A 24 -5.16 -1.27 13.13
C THR A 24 -5.98 -2.55 12.95
N GLN A 25 -6.67 -2.69 11.81
CA GLN A 25 -7.56 -3.81 11.56
C GLN A 25 -7.57 -4.20 10.10
N ILE A 26 -7.60 -5.50 9.83
CA ILE A 26 -7.89 -6.08 8.52
C ILE A 26 -8.93 -7.17 8.72
N VAL A 27 -10.02 -7.13 7.95
CA VAL A 27 -11.11 -8.11 8.02
C VAL A 27 -11.58 -8.54 6.64
N PRO A 28 -12.12 -9.76 6.50
CA PRO A 28 -12.89 -10.16 5.33
C PRO A 28 -14.01 -9.14 5.04
N TYR A 29 -14.17 -8.75 3.78
CA TYR A 29 -15.24 -7.85 3.35
C TYR A 29 -16.25 -8.55 2.44
N GLN A 30 -15.77 -9.31 1.44
CA GLN A 30 -16.63 -10.04 0.52
C GLN A 30 -15.96 -11.33 0.07
N SER A 31 -16.73 -12.41 0.02
CA SER A 31 -16.30 -13.70 -0.52
C SER A 31 -17.15 -14.11 -1.73
N ASP A 32 -16.59 -14.92 -2.61
CA ASP A 32 -17.25 -15.56 -3.75
C ASP A 32 -16.81 -17.03 -3.87
N HIS A 33 -17.75 -17.96 -3.98
CA HIS A 33 -17.48 -19.42 -4.07
C HIS A 33 -16.45 -19.94 -3.04
N SER A 34 -16.54 -19.50 -1.78
CA SER A 34 -15.59 -19.79 -0.67
C SER A 34 -14.23 -19.10 -0.76
N ASN A 35 -13.98 -18.26 -1.77
CA ASN A 35 -12.77 -17.45 -1.88
C ASN A 35 -13.01 -16.05 -1.36
N LEU A 36 -12.08 -15.51 -0.59
CA LEU A 36 -12.11 -14.11 -0.22
C LEU A 36 -11.74 -13.26 -1.44
N VAL A 37 -12.65 -12.41 -1.88
CA VAL A 37 -12.44 -11.55 -3.06
C VAL A 37 -12.19 -10.09 -2.69
N LYS A 38 -12.58 -9.68 -1.47
CA LYS A 38 -12.27 -8.37 -0.94
C LYS A 38 -11.95 -8.41 0.55
N ILE A 39 -11.02 -7.56 0.96
CA ILE A 39 -10.75 -7.25 2.38
C ILE A 39 -11.03 -5.77 2.65
N SER A 40 -11.36 -5.48 3.90
CA SER A 40 -11.41 -4.11 4.42
C SER A 40 -10.27 -3.93 5.39
N SER A 41 -9.60 -2.79 5.32
CA SER A 41 -8.59 -2.36 6.30
C SER A 41 -8.99 -1.02 6.91
N ALA A 42 -8.78 -0.86 8.21
CA ALA A 42 -8.95 0.40 8.93
C ALA A 42 -7.65 0.87 9.56
N ASP A 43 -7.43 2.19 9.62
CA ASP A 43 -6.26 2.80 10.25
C ASP A 43 -6.57 3.40 11.63
N LEU A 44 -5.56 4.00 12.29
CA LEU A 44 -5.69 4.63 13.61
C LEU A 44 -6.68 5.79 13.65
N PHE A 45 -6.95 6.41 12.51
CA PHE A 45 -7.88 7.53 12.38
C PHE A 45 -9.26 7.08 11.87
N GLY A 46 -9.46 5.78 11.68
CA GLY A 46 -10.70 5.20 11.20
C GLY A 46 -10.91 5.34 9.69
N GLN A 47 -9.87 5.67 8.91
CA GLN A 47 -9.94 5.59 7.45
C GLN A 47 -10.12 4.13 7.05
N VAL A 48 -11.16 3.85 6.28
CA VAL A 48 -11.47 2.50 5.77
C VAL A 48 -11.19 2.42 4.28
N VAL A 49 -10.46 1.39 3.86
CA VAL A 49 -10.17 1.09 2.45
C VAL A 49 -10.60 -0.35 2.15
N ILE A 50 -11.32 -0.54 1.04
CA ILE A 50 -11.71 -1.86 0.52
C ILE A 50 -10.78 -2.23 -0.63
N TRP A 51 -10.14 -3.38 -0.51
CA TRP A 51 -9.20 -3.90 -1.51
C TRP A 51 -9.84 -5.04 -2.29
N ASN A 52 -9.74 -4.98 -3.62
CA ASN A 52 -10.04 -6.13 -4.46
C ASN A 52 -8.84 -7.06 -4.45
N LEU A 53 -9.03 -8.31 -4.02
CA LEU A 53 -8.02 -9.34 -4.11
C LEU A 53 -8.06 -9.87 -5.55
N ALA A 54 -7.04 -9.54 -6.35
CA ALA A 54 -6.85 -10.21 -7.62
C ALA A 54 -6.50 -11.67 -7.33
N GLY A 55 -7.41 -12.59 -7.68
CA GLY A 55 -7.12 -14.01 -7.67
C GLY A 55 -5.90 -14.28 -8.54
N ARG A 56 -4.92 -15.02 -8.00
CA ARG A 56 -3.85 -15.61 -8.81
C ARG A 56 -4.30 -17.00 -9.26
#